data_AF-A0A842A3N7-F1
#
_entry.id   AF-A0A842A3N7-F1
#
_cell.length_a   1.000
_cell.length_b   1.000
_cell.length_c   1.000
_cell.angle_alpha   90.00
_cell.angle_beta   90.00
_cell.angle_gamma   90.00
#
_symmetry.space_group_name_H-M   'P 1'
#
loop_
_entity.id
_entity.type
_entity.pdbx_description
1 polymer ?
#
loop_
_entity_poly.entity_id
_entity_poly.type
_entity_poly.pdbx_seq_one_letter_code
_entity_poly.pdbx_strand_id
1 'polypeptide(L)'
;MDNQILAIIIVVVQIYCIAFFTNILASRIFSLQFLLVFGLFLATIGTILFVTIGYFALVFILLSLVVALKVKGKSFFIALITPLTTILLLVIISYCIDVFTVSFLHMDTALSENGIAFNLIYFVALIFLAYSASVTLEHLFRTKIYKRINKANGVMLIVALLVIVVTMYVFIYIESLYDFPIAIIRFNGILFATFFIQLLIITLIITRINKNLMEANKKRIQSEQLKRYITSIETISMDMSQFKHDYINILSSLHGYIEQGDTLQLKTYFKNTITPLKTNLTNNQNQLATLQKINNLTFRATLNTLFTKAKQKRIDLHLEITDHFQMTDEQCTTIENQLAELINQHQNTKLKLNLTPSGIERMSSE
;
A
#
# COMPACT_ATOMS: atom_id res chain seq x y z
N MET A 1 -8.39 45.56 32.69
CA MET A 1 -9.11 45.37 31.42
C MET A 1 -8.13 45.02 30.30
N ASP A 2 -7.00 45.73 30.23
CA ASP A 2 -5.94 45.51 29.23
C ASP A 2 -5.35 44.09 29.24
N ASN A 3 -5.09 43.49 30.41
CA ASN A 3 -4.55 42.13 30.50
C ASN A 3 -5.51 41.04 29.98
N GLN A 4 -6.84 41.23 30.13
CA GLN A 4 -7.81 40.26 29.60
C GLN A 4 -7.94 40.35 28.08
N ILE A 5 -7.90 41.55 27.52
CA ILE A 5 -7.90 41.76 26.08
C ILE A 5 -6.62 41.17 25.47
N LEU A 6 -5.46 41.40 26.10
CA LEU A 6 -4.19 40.82 25.68
C LEU A 6 -4.23 39.28 25.70
N ALA A 7 -4.76 38.66 26.75
CA ALA A 7 -4.92 37.21 26.84
C ALA A 7 -5.80 36.64 25.70
N ILE A 8 -6.92 37.31 25.37
CA ILE A 8 -7.78 36.90 24.26
C ILE A 8 -7.03 37.00 22.92
N ILE A 9 -6.29 38.08 22.69
CA ILE A 9 -5.47 38.25 21.49
C ILE A 9 -4.44 37.12 21.37
N ILE A 10 -3.77 36.75 22.47
CA ILE A 10 -2.80 35.65 22.50
C ILE A 10 -3.44 34.34 22.07
N VAL A 11 -4.60 34.00 22.63
CA VAL A 11 -5.33 32.76 22.29
C VAL A 11 -5.74 32.74 20.81
N VAL A 12 -6.25 33.86 20.29
CA VAL A 12 -6.63 33.97 18.87
C VAL A 12 -5.42 33.75 17.96
N VAL A 13 -4.29 34.39 18.26
CA VAL A 13 -3.05 34.22 17.48
C VAL A 13 -2.57 32.77 17.50
N GLN A 14 -2.59 32.12 18.67
CA GLN A 14 -2.22 30.70 18.78
C GLN A 14 -3.13 29.79 17.95
N ILE A 15 -4.44 30.02 17.94
CA ILE A 15 -5.38 29.24 17.12
C ILE A 15 -5.07 29.40 15.62
N TYR A 16 -4.79 30.63 15.17
CA TYR A 16 -4.36 30.87 13.79
C TYR A 16 -3.03 30.17 13.47
N CYS A 17 -2.06 30.19 14.39
CA CYS A 17 -0.81 29.45 14.23
C CYS A 17 -1.06 27.95 14.06
N ILE A 18 -1.91 27.34 14.91
CA ILE A 18 -2.25 25.92 14.80
C ILE A 18 -2.86 25.62 13.42
N ALA A 19 -3.83 26.41 12.95
CA ALA A 19 -4.44 26.22 11.64
C ALA A 19 -3.43 26.37 10.48
N PHE A 20 -2.56 27.39 10.54
CA PHE A 20 -1.56 27.68 9.51
C PHE A 20 -0.48 26.59 9.42
N PHE A 21 0.10 26.20 10.56
CA PHE A 21 1.15 25.18 10.60
C PHE A 21 0.61 23.77 10.32
N THR A 22 -0.64 23.48 10.70
CA THR A 22 -1.30 22.22 10.30
C THR A 22 -1.44 22.16 8.78
N ASN A 23 -1.80 23.27 8.12
CA ASN A 23 -1.90 23.32 6.66
C ASN A 23 -0.54 23.09 5.98
N ILE A 24 0.54 23.68 6.50
CA ILE A 24 1.90 23.46 6.01
C ILE A 24 2.25 21.97 6.11
N LEU A 25 2.08 21.36 7.28
CA LEU A 25 2.35 19.93 7.48
C LEU A 25 1.49 19.01 6.60
N ALA A 26 0.26 19.43 6.30
CA ALA A 26 -0.65 18.72 5.42
C ALA A 26 -0.35 18.91 3.92
N SER A 27 0.77 19.57 3.58
CA SER A 27 1.20 19.88 2.20
C SER A 27 0.36 20.96 1.52
N ARG A 28 -0.03 22.00 2.27
CA ARG A 28 -0.67 23.23 1.78
C ARG A 28 -1.94 22.98 0.95
N ILE A 29 -2.84 22.13 1.45
CA ILE A 29 -4.09 21.78 0.76
C ILE A 29 -5.11 22.92 0.83
N PHE A 30 -5.14 23.64 1.96
CA PHE A 30 -6.10 24.70 2.17
C PHE A 30 -5.64 25.97 1.45
N SER A 31 -6.56 26.61 0.71
CA SER A 31 -6.33 27.95 0.19
C SER A 31 -6.23 28.95 1.34
N LEU A 32 -5.51 30.05 1.13
CA LEU A 32 -5.33 31.09 2.15
C LEU A 32 -6.68 31.68 2.60
N GLN A 33 -7.62 31.87 1.67
CA GLN A 33 -8.98 32.32 1.97
C GLN A 33 -9.73 31.36 2.88
N PHE A 34 -9.67 30.05 2.59
CA PHE A 34 -10.28 29.04 3.45
C PHE A 34 -9.65 29.07 4.84
N LEU A 35 -8.34 29.23 4.93
CA LEU A 35 -7.63 29.25 6.21
C LEU A 35 -8.00 30.46 7.06
N LEU A 36 -8.17 31.64 6.46
CA LEU A 36 -8.61 32.83 7.19
C LEU A 36 -10.04 32.69 7.72
N VAL A 37 -10.98 32.22 6.89
CA VAL A 37 -12.38 32.04 7.27
C VAL A 37 -12.52 30.92 8.30
N PHE A 38 -11.87 29.78 8.07
CA PHE A 38 -11.88 28.65 8.99
C PHE A 38 -11.14 28.98 10.29
N GLY A 39 -10.02 29.69 10.23
CA GLY A 39 -9.30 30.19 11.40
C GLY A 39 -10.15 31.15 12.23
N LEU A 40 -10.95 32.01 11.58
CA LEU A 40 -11.90 32.89 12.29
C LEU A 40 -12.97 32.07 13.02
N PHE A 41 -13.55 31.08 12.34
CA PHE A 41 -14.52 30.15 12.94
C PHE A 41 -13.91 29.39 14.14
N LEU A 42 -12.66 28.93 14.02
CA LEU A 42 -11.95 28.28 15.12
C LEU A 42 -11.66 29.26 16.26
N ALA A 43 -11.27 30.49 15.96
CA ALA A 43 -10.94 31.50 16.96
C ALA A 43 -12.18 31.93 17.75
N THR A 44 -13.32 32.14 17.09
CA THR A 44 -14.55 32.54 17.78
C THR A 44 -15.06 31.44 18.70
N ILE A 45 -15.23 30.22 18.18
CA ILE A 45 -15.74 29.10 18.99
C ILE A 45 -14.70 28.64 20.01
N GLY A 46 -13.42 28.61 19.63
CA GLY A 46 -12.32 28.19 20.48
C GLY A 46 -12.12 29.11 21.69
N THR A 47 -12.23 30.44 21.51
CA THR A 47 -12.15 31.38 22.63
C THR A 47 -13.36 31.26 23.58
N ILE A 48 -14.58 31.09 23.05
CA ILE A 48 -15.78 30.86 23.88
C ILE A 48 -15.64 29.56 24.69
N LEU A 49 -15.17 28.48 24.06
CA LEU A 49 -14.93 27.20 24.72
C LEU A 49 -13.82 27.30 25.75
N PHE A 50 -12.77 28.09 25.48
CA PHE A 50 -11.68 28.29 26.42
C PHE A 50 -12.14 29.01 27.68
N VAL A 51 -13.04 29.98 27.57
CA VAL A 51 -13.61 30.66 28.76
C VAL A 51 -14.53 29.74 29.57
N THR A 52 -15.25 28.83 28.92
CA THR A 52 -16.30 28.00 29.57
C THR A 52 -15.79 26.67 30.12
N ILE A 53 -14.96 25.95 29.36
CA ILE A 53 -14.47 24.60 29.68
C ILE A 53 -12.93 24.61 29.80
N GLY A 54 -12.30 25.79 29.74
CA GLY A 54 -10.86 25.94 29.88
C GLY A 54 -10.10 25.21 28.78
N TYR A 55 -9.07 24.52 29.24
CA TYR A 55 -8.16 23.72 28.46
C TYR A 55 -8.86 22.66 27.54
N PHE A 56 -10.04 22.14 27.90
CA PHE A 56 -10.75 21.17 27.02
C PHE A 56 -11.14 21.72 25.62
N ALA A 57 -11.10 23.04 25.41
CA ALA A 57 -11.27 23.66 24.09
C ALA A 57 -10.29 23.12 23.01
N LEU A 58 -9.12 22.63 23.42
CA LEU A 58 -8.13 22.05 22.49
C LEU A 58 -8.67 20.82 21.76
N VAL A 59 -9.51 20.00 22.42
CA VAL A 59 -10.11 18.80 21.82
C VAL A 59 -11.03 19.20 20.66
N PHE A 60 -11.79 20.29 20.80
CA PHE A 60 -12.63 20.82 19.72
C PHE A 60 -11.80 21.31 18.53
N ILE A 61 -10.73 22.06 18.79
CA ILE A 61 -9.82 22.55 17.74
C ILE A 61 -9.19 21.37 16.99
N LEU A 62 -8.78 20.32 17.70
CA LEU A 62 -8.21 19.14 17.09
C LEU A 62 -9.24 18.40 16.21
N LEU A 63 -10.43 18.14 16.74
CA LEU A 63 -11.48 17.42 16.01
C LEU A 63 -11.90 18.17 14.73
N SER A 64 -12.09 19.48 14.83
CA SER A 64 -12.45 20.34 13.70
C SER A 64 -11.39 20.33 12.59
N LEU A 65 -10.10 20.37 12.94
CA LEU A 65 -8.98 20.26 11.98
C LEU A 65 -8.95 18.88 11.30
N VAL A 66 -9.16 17.80 12.06
CA VAL A 66 -9.24 16.43 11.52
C VAL A 66 -10.39 16.32 10.51
N VAL A 67 -11.57 16.85 10.85
CA VAL A 67 -12.74 16.86 9.96
C VAL A 67 -12.45 17.67 8.70
N ALA A 68 -11.91 18.89 8.84
CA ALA A 68 -11.56 19.74 7.69
C ALA A 68 -10.58 19.07 6.73
N LEU A 69 -9.55 18.39 7.27
CA LEU A 69 -8.57 17.65 6.47
C LEU A 69 -9.18 16.43 5.77
N LYS A 70 -10.11 15.73 6.44
CA LYS A 70 -10.84 14.59 5.86
C LYS A 70 -11.75 15.04 4.71
N VAL A 71 -12.47 16.14 4.88
CA VAL A 71 -13.33 16.73 3.83
C VAL A 71 -12.51 17.12 2.59
N LYS A 72 -11.27 17.56 2.77
CA LYS A 72 -10.34 17.85 1.67
C LYS A 72 -9.63 16.61 1.08
N GLY A 73 -10.01 15.40 1.47
CA GLY A 73 -9.57 14.16 0.83
C GLY A 73 -8.24 13.58 1.35
N LYS A 74 -7.72 14.04 2.49
CA LYS A 74 -6.57 13.36 3.11
C LYS A 74 -7.00 12.02 3.73
N SER A 75 -6.09 11.06 3.70
CA SER A 75 -6.29 9.80 4.41
C SER A 75 -6.43 10.06 5.91
N PHE A 76 -7.21 9.20 6.58
CA PHE A 76 -7.47 9.30 8.02
C PHE A 76 -6.19 9.42 8.85
N PHE A 77 -5.14 8.70 8.46
CA PHE A 77 -3.83 8.76 9.12
C PHE A 77 -3.19 10.14 9.06
N ILE A 78 -3.15 10.75 7.87
CA ILE A 78 -2.53 12.07 7.69
C ILE A 78 -3.36 13.12 8.42
N ALA A 79 -4.68 13.04 8.31
CA ALA A 79 -5.61 13.98 8.94
C ALA A 79 -5.47 14.02 10.47
N LEU A 80 -5.08 12.91 11.11
CA LEU A 80 -4.90 12.83 12.56
C LEU A 80 -3.46 13.14 13.02
N ILE A 81 -2.46 12.69 12.26
CA ILE A 81 -1.05 12.94 12.60
C ILE A 81 -0.73 14.43 12.51
N THR A 82 -1.17 15.12 11.46
CA THR A 82 -0.74 16.51 11.21
C THR A 82 -1.13 17.48 12.34
N PRO A 83 -2.41 17.54 12.81
CA PRO A 83 -2.78 18.47 13.87
C PRO A 83 -2.10 18.11 15.21
N LEU A 84 -1.97 16.82 15.53
CA LEU A 84 -1.28 16.35 16.73
C LEU A 84 0.18 16.80 16.75
N THR A 85 0.89 16.61 15.64
CA THR A 85 2.28 17.05 15.52
C THR A 85 2.42 18.56 15.56
N THR A 86 1.47 19.31 15.00
CA THR A 86 1.50 20.78 15.04
C THR A 86 1.35 21.33 16.45
N ILE A 87 0.38 20.81 17.21
CA ILE A 87 0.16 21.23 18.60
C ILE A 87 1.42 20.95 19.44
N LEU A 88 1.94 19.73 19.34
CA LEU A 88 3.13 19.33 20.07
C LEU A 88 4.34 20.20 19.70
N LEU A 89 4.53 20.49 18.41
CA LEU A 89 5.61 21.36 17.95
C LEU A 89 5.47 22.80 18.45
N LEU A 90 4.26 23.36 18.43
CA LEU A 90 4.01 24.71 18.92
C LEU A 90 4.33 24.85 20.41
N VAL A 91 3.97 23.83 21.20
CA VAL A 91 4.29 23.83 22.64
C VAL A 91 5.78 23.64 22.89
N ILE A 92 6.46 22.73 22.20
CA ILE A 92 7.92 22.61 22.38
C ILE A 92 8.62 23.94 22.04
N ILE A 93 8.16 24.62 21.00
CA ILE A 93 8.72 25.93 20.62
C ILE A 93 8.43 26.99 21.68
N SER A 94 7.21 27.04 22.25
CA SER A 94 6.89 27.99 23.31
C SER A 94 7.80 27.78 24.52
N TYR A 95 7.91 26.54 25.02
CA TYR A 95 8.80 26.21 26.14
C TYR A 95 10.28 26.53 25.83
N CYS A 96 10.74 26.31 24.59
CA CYS A 96 12.09 26.70 24.19
C CYS A 96 12.32 28.21 24.27
N ILE A 97 11.34 29.01 23.84
CA ILE A 97 11.41 30.48 23.94
C ILE A 97 11.37 30.91 25.41
N ASP A 98 10.55 30.26 26.24
CA ASP A 98 10.45 30.56 27.67
C ASP A 98 11.76 30.25 28.40
N VAL A 99 12.38 29.10 28.12
CA VAL A 99 13.71 28.75 28.67
C VAL A 99 14.78 29.73 28.20
N PHE A 100 14.76 30.12 26.93
CA PHE A 100 15.74 31.06 26.36
C PHE A 100 15.61 32.44 26.99
N THR A 101 14.39 32.97 27.11
CA THR A 101 14.14 34.29 27.69
C THR A 101 14.54 34.35 29.16
N VAL A 102 14.16 33.36 29.97
CA VAL A 102 14.53 33.32 31.40
C VAL A 102 16.04 33.13 31.59
N SER A 103 16.66 32.20 30.85
CA SER A 103 18.06 31.81 31.12
C SER A 103 19.08 32.77 30.52
N PHE A 104 18.77 33.40 29.38
CA PHE A 104 19.70 34.26 28.67
C PHE A 104 19.49 35.75 28.99
N LEU A 105 18.24 36.20 29.10
CA LEU A 105 17.92 37.61 29.33
C LEU A 105 17.79 37.96 30.82
N HIS A 106 17.84 36.98 31.73
CA HIS A 106 17.68 37.15 33.19
C HIS A 106 16.47 38.02 33.57
N MET A 107 15.43 38.02 32.74
CA MET A 107 14.21 38.76 32.99
C MET A 107 13.31 37.91 33.88
N ASP A 108 12.98 38.44 35.06
CA ASP A 108 11.94 37.86 35.90
C ASP A 108 10.62 37.82 35.13
N THR A 109 9.90 36.71 35.27
CA THR A 109 8.62 36.45 34.59
C THR A 109 7.59 37.57 34.79
N ALA A 110 7.69 38.32 35.90
CA ALA A 110 6.83 39.46 36.22
C ALA A 110 7.07 40.73 35.37
N LEU A 111 8.27 40.92 34.79
CA LEU A 111 8.56 42.06 33.89
C LEU A 111 8.21 41.75 32.43
N SER A 112 8.06 40.47 32.10
CA SER A 112 7.73 39.97 30.76
C SER A 112 6.25 40.17 30.40
N GLU A 113 5.33 40.16 31.38
CA GLU A 113 3.89 40.25 31.12
C GLU A 113 3.44 41.65 30.66
N ASN A 114 4.20 42.71 30.97
CA ASN A 114 3.76 44.10 30.82
C ASN A 114 4.34 44.84 29.60
N GLY A 115 5.29 44.24 28.87
CA GLY A 115 5.93 44.86 27.71
C GLY A 115 5.30 44.47 26.38
N ILE A 116 4.53 45.36 25.74
CA ILE A 116 3.95 45.13 24.39
C ILE A 116 5.06 44.75 23.38
N ALA A 117 6.24 45.38 23.48
CA ALA A 117 7.38 45.08 22.62
C ALA A 117 7.93 43.66 22.84
N PHE A 118 7.96 43.17 24.07
CA PHE A 118 8.42 41.82 24.39
C PHE A 118 7.45 40.76 23.82
N ASN A 119 6.14 40.96 24.00
CA ASN A 119 5.12 40.09 23.42
C ASN A 119 5.20 40.04 21.88
N LEU A 120 5.45 41.17 21.23
CA LEU A 120 5.65 41.20 19.77
C LEU A 120 6.87 40.38 19.33
N ILE A 121 8.02 40.54 20.02
CA ILE A 121 9.23 39.76 19.73
C ILE A 121 8.98 38.27 19.95
N TYR A 122 8.29 37.91 21.03
CA TYR A 122 7.89 36.53 21.33
C TYR A 122 7.08 35.92 20.19
N PHE A 123 6.05 36.61 19.70
CA PHE A 123 5.22 36.11 18.60
C PHE A 123 5.99 35.98 17.29
N VAL A 124 6.85 36.94 16.96
CA VAL A 124 7.69 36.86 15.76
C VAL A 124 8.62 35.65 15.85
N ALA A 125 9.24 35.42 17.00
CA ALA A 125 10.10 34.25 17.23
C ALA A 125 9.32 32.94 17.11
N LEU A 126 8.14 32.86 17.72
CA LEU A 126 7.27 31.69 17.66
C LEU A 126 6.87 31.36 16.22
N ILE A 127 6.40 32.36 15.45
CA ILE A 127 5.99 32.16 14.06
C ILE A 127 7.18 31.72 13.21
N PHE A 128 8.34 32.35 13.37
CA PHE A 128 9.54 32.02 12.60
C PHE A 128 10.05 30.61 12.88
N LEU A 129 10.18 30.24 14.16
CA LEU A 129 10.61 28.90 14.58
C LEU A 129 9.59 27.84 14.15
N ALA A 130 8.29 28.09 14.34
CA ALA A 130 7.26 27.13 13.97
C ALA A 130 7.14 26.96 12.46
N TYR A 131 7.37 28.01 11.67
CA TYR A 131 7.43 27.92 10.22
C TYR A 131 8.62 27.06 9.76
N SER A 132 9.82 27.33 10.27
CA SER A 132 11.03 26.57 9.89
C SER A 132 10.93 25.08 10.30
N ALA A 133 10.43 24.80 11.50
CA ALA A 133 10.22 23.44 12.00
C ALA A 133 9.11 22.71 11.22
N SER A 134 8.02 23.40 10.86
CA SER A 134 6.93 22.79 10.08
C SER A 134 7.37 22.43 8.66
N VAL A 135 8.14 23.32 7.99
CA VAL A 135 8.64 23.06 6.63
C VAL A 135 9.66 21.91 6.60
N THR A 136 10.56 21.86 7.58
CA THR A 136 11.54 20.75 7.68
C THR A 136 10.85 19.41 7.92
N LEU A 137 9.85 19.36 8.81
CA LEU A 137 9.04 18.17 9.04
C LEU A 137 8.21 17.78 7.82
N GLU A 138 7.59 18.73 7.12
CA GLU A 138 6.85 18.45 5.88
C GLU A 138 7.76 17.76 4.85
N HIS A 139 8.99 18.27 4.67
CA HIS A 139 9.95 17.67 3.74
C HIS A 139 10.37 16.25 4.16
N LEU A 140 10.64 16.03 5.46
CA LEU A 140 10.95 14.69 6.01
C LEU A 140 9.78 13.72 5.81
N PHE A 141 8.56 14.15 6.12
CA PHE A 141 7.38 13.31 6.03
C PHE A 141 7.03 12.97 4.57
N ARG A 142 7.14 13.94 3.64
CA ARG A 142 6.84 13.77 2.21
C ARG A 142 7.84 12.83 1.52
N THR A 143 9.12 12.95 1.83
CA THR A 143 10.18 12.19 1.14
C THR A 143 10.28 10.75 1.63
N LYS A 144 10.08 10.50 2.93
CA LYS A 144 10.44 9.21 3.55
C LYS A 144 9.26 8.45 4.17
N ILE A 145 8.23 9.15 4.67
CA ILE A 145 7.34 8.59 5.69
C ILE A 145 5.94 8.27 5.13
N TYR A 146 5.26 9.24 4.51
CA TYR A 146 3.83 9.08 4.15
C TYR A 146 3.54 8.00 3.11
N LYS A 147 4.43 7.74 2.16
CA LYS A 147 4.24 6.68 1.15
C LYS A 147 4.63 5.28 1.64
N ARG A 148 5.30 5.18 2.80
CA ARG A 148 6.01 3.96 3.23
C ARG A 148 5.59 3.42 4.59
N ILE A 149 4.80 4.17 5.35
CA ILE A 149 4.19 3.66 6.57
C ILE A 149 3.09 2.65 6.20
N ASN A 150 3.25 1.42 6.66
CA ASN A 150 2.17 0.44 6.65
C ASN A 150 1.07 0.84 7.65
N LYS A 151 -0.18 0.42 7.41
CA LYS A 151 -1.35 0.78 8.26
C LYS A 151 -1.09 0.55 9.75
N ALA A 152 -0.51 -0.61 10.12
CA ALA A 152 -0.20 -0.94 11.52
C ALA A 152 0.78 0.04 12.18
N ASN A 153 1.86 0.40 11.49
CA ASN A 153 2.86 1.35 12.00
C ASN A 153 2.28 2.78 12.11
N GLY A 154 1.34 3.13 11.23
CA GLY A 154 0.61 4.41 11.29
C GLY A 154 -0.27 4.52 12.52
N VAL A 155 -0.96 3.43 12.91
CA VAL A 155 -1.75 3.39 14.15
C VAL A 155 -0.85 3.55 15.36
N MET A 156 0.27 2.83 15.43
CA MET A 156 1.21 2.95 16.56
C MET A 156 1.74 4.38 16.72
N LEU A 157 2.08 5.05 15.61
CA LEU A 157 2.55 6.43 15.64
C LEU A 157 1.47 7.40 16.12
N ILE A 158 0.22 7.21 15.69
CA ILE A 158 -0.92 8.01 16.18
C ILE A 158 -1.10 7.82 17.68
N VAL A 159 -1.09 6.58 18.16
CA VAL A 159 -1.25 6.28 19.59
C VAL A 159 -0.12 6.91 20.40
N ALA A 160 1.13 6.80 19.95
CA ALA A 160 2.28 7.41 20.60
C ALA A 160 2.15 8.94 20.66
N LEU A 161 1.78 9.59 19.55
CA LEU A 161 1.54 11.04 19.52
C LEU A 161 0.40 11.46 20.46
N LEU A 162 -0.69 10.71 20.48
CA LEU A 162 -1.84 11.00 21.32
C LEU A 162 -1.46 10.90 22.80
N VAL A 163 -0.73 9.85 23.19
CA VAL A 163 -0.22 9.70 24.56
C VAL A 163 0.67 10.88 24.94
N ILE A 164 1.62 11.28 24.08
CA ILE A 164 2.50 12.43 24.39
C ILE A 164 1.68 13.71 24.51
N VAL A 165 0.77 13.99 23.58
CA VAL A 165 -0.07 15.20 23.63
C VAL A 165 -0.93 15.22 24.90
N VAL A 166 -1.56 14.10 25.27
CA VAL A 166 -2.38 14.01 26.48
C VAL A 166 -1.52 14.19 27.74
N THR A 167 -0.38 13.51 27.83
CA THR A 167 0.53 13.68 29.00
C THR A 167 1.00 15.13 29.11
N MET A 168 1.46 15.73 28.02
CA MET A 168 1.85 17.14 27.96
C MET A 168 0.73 18.05 28.44
N TYR A 169 -0.50 17.76 28.02
CA TYR A 169 -1.66 18.53 28.42
C TYR A 169 -1.98 18.45 29.91
N VAL A 170 -1.89 17.24 30.47
CA VAL A 170 -2.06 17.02 31.91
C VAL A 170 -1.01 17.81 32.70
N PHE A 171 0.25 17.81 32.24
CA PHE A 171 1.31 18.58 32.89
C PHE A 171 1.07 20.10 32.82
N ILE A 172 0.62 20.65 31.69
CA ILE A 172 0.26 22.08 31.56
C ILE A 172 -0.91 22.42 32.49
N TYR A 173 -1.90 21.53 32.60
CA TYR A 173 -3.03 21.74 33.51
C TYR A 173 -2.59 21.75 34.98
N ILE A 174 -1.74 20.80 35.39
CA ILE A 174 -1.19 20.74 36.75
C ILE A 174 -0.30 21.96 37.03
N GLU A 175 0.50 22.39 36.06
CA GLU A 175 1.31 23.62 36.13
C GLU A 175 0.43 24.83 36.46
N SER A 176 -0.72 24.97 35.79
CA SER A 176 -1.68 26.06 36.06
C SER A 176 -2.35 26.00 37.44
N LEU A 177 -2.43 24.81 38.06
CA LEU A 177 -3.12 24.60 39.33
C LEU A 177 -2.22 24.82 40.55
N TYR A 178 -0.93 24.45 40.43
CA TYR A 178 0.04 24.45 41.53
C TYR A 178 1.13 25.52 41.40
N ASP A 179 1.06 26.36 40.36
CA ASP A 179 2.00 27.46 40.07
C ASP A 179 3.46 27.02 40.17
N PHE A 180 3.85 26.13 39.24
CA PHE A 180 5.13 25.45 39.33
C PHE A 180 6.32 26.41 39.30
N PRO A 181 7.37 26.16 40.10
CA PRO A 181 8.61 26.89 40.00
C PRO A 181 9.19 26.73 38.60
N ILE A 182 9.84 27.79 38.11
CA ILE A 182 10.43 27.87 36.77
C ILE A 182 11.42 26.72 36.48
N ALA A 183 12.03 26.12 37.52
CA ALA A 183 12.87 24.93 37.37
C ALA A 183 12.08 23.71 36.85
N ILE A 184 10.85 23.50 37.33
CA ILE A 184 9.98 22.39 36.89
C ILE A 184 9.46 22.65 35.47
N ILE A 185 9.11 23.89 35.14
CA ILE A 185 8.69 24.29 33.78
C ILE A 185 9.83 24.00 32.78
N ARG A 186 11.07 24.38 33.12
CA ARG A 186 12.26 24.06 32.31
C ARG A 186 12.47 22.56 32.13
N PHE A 187 12.32 21.78 33.21
CA PHE A 187 12.44 20.33 33.17
C PHE A 187 11.39 19.70 32.25
N ASN A 188 10.13 20.14 32.33
CA ASN A 188 9.05 19.66 31.48
C ASN A 188 9.30 19.98 30.00
N GLY A 189 9.78 21.18 29.69
CA GLY A 189 10.16 21.56 28.32
C GLY A 189 11.24 20.64 27.73
N ILE A 190 12.29 20.35 28.50
CA ILE A 190 13.34 19.40 28.10
C ILE A 190 12.76 18.00 27.90
N LEU A 191 11.91 17.54 28.84
CA LEU A 191 11.27 16.23 28.78
C LEU A 191 10.41 16.08 27.51
N PHE A 192 9.55 17.05 27.18
CA PHE A 192 8.75 16.99 25.95
C PHE A 192 9.59 17.04 24.68
N ALA A 193 10.66 17.85 24.66
CA ALA A 193 11.59 17.88 23.55
C ALA A 193 12.29 16.52 23.35
N THR A 194 12.74 15.87 24.43
CA THR A 194 13.37 14.54 24.35
C THR A 194 12.39 13.47 23.84
N PHE A 195 11.15 13.45 24.31
CA PHE A 195 10.13 12.53 23.81
C PHE A 195 9.81 12.76 22.33
N PHE A 196 9.76 14.01 21.88
CA PHE A 196 9.54 14.31 20.48
C PHE A 196 10.69 13.84 19.59
N ILE A 197 11.93 14.10 20.01
CA ILE A 197 13.13 13.64 19.29
C ILE A 197 13.16 12.10 19.24
N GLN A 198 12.86 11.43 20.36
CA GLN A 198 12.79 9.98 20.42
C GLN A 198 11.72 9.42 19.47
N LEU A 199 10.52 10.02 19.43
CA LEU A 199 9.46 9.63 18.50
C LEU A 199 9.88 9.81 17.04
N LEU A 200 10.58 10.89 16.72
CA LEU A 200 11.12 11.14 15.39
C LEU A 200 12.16 10.08 14.99
N ILE A 201 13.09 9.74 15.90
CA ILE A 201 14.10 8.69 15.68
C ILE A 201 13.43 7.33 15.45
N ILE A 202 12.48 6.94 16.32
CA ILE A 202 11.75 5.67 16.20
C ILE A 202 11.02 5.60 14.85
N THR A 203 10.37 6.69 14.44
CA THR A 203 9.67 6.78 13.15
C THR A 203 10.63 6.61 11.97
N LEU A 204 11.83 7.21 12.04
CA LEU A 204 12.87 7.04 11.01
C LEU A 204 13.42 5.61 10.97
N ILE A 205 13.60 4.95 12.11
CA ILE A 205 14.04 3.56 12.19
C ILE A 205 12.99 2.64 11.58
N ILE A 206 11.72 2.75 11.99
CA ILE A 206 10.62 1.93 11.48
C ILE A 206 10.47 2.09 9.98
N THR A 207 10.55 3.32 9.46
CA THR A 207 10.45 3.56 8.01
C THR A 207 11.62 2.95 7.23
N ARG A 208 12.84 2.94 7.80
CA ARG A 208 14.00 2.27 7.22
C ARG A 208 13.87 0.75 7.25
N ILE A 209 13.42 0.17 8.37
CA ILE A 209 13.17 -1.27 8.50
C ILE A 209 12.12 -1.72 7.48
N ASN A 210 10.99 -1.01 7.38
CA ASN A 210 9.93 -1.35 6.41
C ASN A 210 10.45 -1.31 4.97
N LYS A 211 11.31 -0.34 4.63
CA LYS A 211 11.95 -0.28 3.31
C LYS A 211 12.78 -1.54 3.05
N ASN A 212 13.64 -1.91 3.99
CA ASN A 212 14.51 -3.07 3.87
C ASN A 212 13.70 -4.38 3.80
N LEU A 213 12.64 -4.52 4.61
CA LEU A 213 11.74 -5.68 4.56
C LEU A 213 11.03 -5.79 3.21
N MET A 214 10.56 -4.66 2.66
CA MET A 214 9.91 -4.66 1.34
C MET A 214 10.89 -5.03 0.23
N GLU A 215 12.14 -4.55 0.27
CA GLU A 215 13.19 -4.94 -0.67
C GLU A 215 13.56 -6.43 -0.52
N ALA A 216 13.68 -6.93 0.71
CA ALA A 216 13.97 -8.33 0.99
C ALA A 216 12.85 -9.26 0.46
N ASN A 217 11.58 -8.91 0.70
CA ASN A 217 10.45 -9.66 0.18
C ASN A 217 10.42 -9.66 -1.36
N LYS A 218 10.71 -8.53 -2.00
CA LYS A 218 10.83 -8.47 -3.47
C LYS A 218 11.92 -9.41 -3.99
N LYS A 219 13.10 -9.39 -3.38
CA LYS A 219 14.22 -10.29 -3.74
C LYS A 219 13.84 -11.76 -3.55
N ARG A 220 13.12 -12.08 -2.47
CA ARG A 220 12.64 -13.44 -2.21
C ARG A 220 11.67 -13.91 -3.29
N ILE A 221 10.67 -13.10 -3.65
CA ILE A 221 9.70 -13.42 -4.70
C ILE A 221 10.41 -13.65 -6.05
N GLN A 222 11.37 -12.77 -6.40
CA GLN A 222 12.16 -12.91 -7.62
C GLN A 222 12.99 -14.20 -7.63
N SER A 223 13.59 -14.56 -6.48
CA SER A 223 14.35 -15.81 -6.34
C SER A 223 13.46 -17.04 -6.50
N GLU A 224 12.27 -17.05 -5.89
CA GLU A 224 11.31 -18.13 -6.04
C GLU A 224 10.80 -18.28 -7.48
N GLN A 225 10.60 -17.15 -8.19
CA GLN A 225 10.26 -17.15 -9.61
C GLN A 225 11.38 -17.73 -10.49
N LEU A 226 12.63 -17.32 -10.24
CA LEU A 226 13.79 -17.85 -10.96
C LEU A 226 13.95 -19.35 -10.74
N LYS A 227 13.77 -19.82 -9.50
CA LYS A 227 13.83 -21.26 -9.19
C LYS A 227 12.77 -22.05 -9.97
N ARG A 228 11.53 -21.57 -10.02
CA ARG A 228 10.47 -22.20 -10.81
C ARG A 228 10.82 -22.25 -12.30
N TYR A 229 11.36 -21.16 -12.84
CA TYR A 229 11.80 -21.11 -14.23
C TYR A 229 12.89 -22.14 -14.52
N ILE A 230 13.90 -22.25 -13.66
CA ILE A 230 14.98 -23.25 -13.81
C ILE A 230 14.40 -24.66 -13.80
N THR A 231 13.53 -24.98 -12.84
CA THR A 231 12.89 -26.30 -12.77
C THR A 231 12.07 -26.62 -14.03
N SER A 232 11.38 -25.64 -14.61
CA SER A 232 10.66 -25.82 -15.89
C SER A 232 11.63 -26.14 -17.03
N ILE A 233 12.77 -25.46 -17.12
CA ILE A 233 13.80 -25.74 -18.13
C ILE A 233 14.42 -27.12 -17.93
N GLU A 234 14.71 -27.51 -16.68
CA GLU A 234 15.20 -28.85 -16.36
C GLU A 234 14.21 -29.93 -16.80
N THR A 235 12.91 -29.72 -16.55
CA THR A 235 11.85 -30.64 -16.96
C THR A 235 11.80 -30.77 -18.49
N ILE A 236 11.79 -29.65 -19.22
CA ILE A 236 11.81 -29.65 -20.69
C ILE A 236 13.06 -30.35 -21.23
N SER A 237 14.21 -30.16 -20.58
CA SER A 237 15.48 -30.81 -20.97
C SER A 237 15.41 -32.33 -20.77
N MET A 238 14.86 -32.80 -19.65
CA MET A 238 14.64 -34.21 -19.39
C MET A 238 13.68 -34.83 -20.42
N ASP A 239 12.56 -34.18 -20.69
CA ASP A 239 11.58 -34.62 -21.69
C ASP A 239 12.21 -34.71 -23.10
N MET A 240 13.07 -33.73 -23.45
CA MET A 240 13.79 -33.73 -24.73
C MET A 240 14.81 -34.87 -24.84
N SER A 241 15.49 -35.19 -23.73
CA SER A 241 16.41 -36.34 -23.68
C SER A 241 15.67 -37.66 -23.87
N GLN A 242 14.52 -37.82 -23.21
CA GLN A 242 13.66 -39.00 -23.35
C GLN A 242 13.13 -39.11 -24.80
N PHE A 243 12.65 -38.01 -25.38
CA PHE A 243 12.22 -37.96 -26.78
C PHE A 243 13.34 -38.39 -27.74
N LYS A 244 14.58 -37.91 -27.52
CA LYS A 244 15.74 -38.31 -28.33
C LYS A 244 16.01 -39.82 -28.22
N HIS A 245 15.97 -40.38 -27.02
CA HIS A 245 16.19 -41.80 -26.80
C HIS A 245 15.13 -42.65 -27.53
N ASP A 246 13.86 -42.28 -27.40
CA ASP A 246 12.76 -42.98 -28.08
C ASP A 246 12.91 -42.90 -29.61
N TYR A 247 13.34 -41.75 -30.13
CA TYR A 247 13.63 -41.58 -31.55
C TYR A 247 14.77 -42.48 -32.04
N ILE A 248 15.86 -42.59 -31.28
CA ILE A 248 16.98 -43.49 -31.61
C ILE A 248 16.49 -44.94 -31.65
N ASN A 249 15.69 -45.38 -30.68
CA ASN A 249 15.17 -46.75 -30.64
C ASN A 249 14.28 -47.08 -31.84
N ILE A 250 13.46 -46.12 -32.29
CA ILE A 250 12.66 -46.27 -33.52
C ILE A 250 13.58 -46.47 -34.73
N LEU A 251 14.62 -45.65 -34.88
CA LEU A 251 15.57 -45.77 -35.99
C LEU A 251 16.38 -47.07 -35.96
N SER A 252 16.86 -47.49 -34.78
CA SER A 252 17.57 -48.75 -34.62
C SER A 252 16.70 -49.96 -34.96
N SER A 253 15.43 -49.94 -34.55
CA SER A 253 14.47 -51.00 -34.89
C SER A 253 14.21 -51.06 -36.40
N LEU A 254 14.00 -49.91 -37.04
CA LEU A 254 13.85 -49.83 -38.50
C LEU A 254 15.09 -50.35 -39.24
N HIS A 255 16.28 -49.95 -38.82
CA HIS A 255 17.53 -50.41 -39.42
C HIS A 255 17.70 -51.93 -39.28
N GLY A 256 17.39 -52.51 -38.11
CA GLY A 256 17.44 -53.95 -37.90
C GLY A 256 16.52 -54.75 -38.83
N TYR A 257 15.29 -54.28 -39.03
CA TYR A 257 14.36 -54.92 -39.97
C TYR A 257 14.82 -54.82 -41.44
N ILE A 258 15.50 -53.73 -41.82
CA ILE A 258 16.04 -53.55 -43.18
C ILE A 258 17.21 -54.52 -43.42
N GLU A 259 18.18 -54.59 -42.50
CA GLU A 259 19.34 -55.48 -42.60
C GLU A 259 18.96 -56.96 -42.68
N GLN A 260 17.93 -57.37 -41.94
CA GLN A 260 17.44 -58.77 -41.96
C GLN A 260 16.58 -59.12 -43.19
N GLY A 261 16.22 -58.13 -44.02
CA GLY A 261 15.33 -58.33 -45.17
C GLY A 261 13.87 -58.66 -44.82
N ASP A 262 13.47 -58.52 -43.54
CA ASP A 262 12.11 -58.87 -43.07
C ASP A 262 11.12 -57.73 -43.34
N THR A 263 10.66 -57.68 -44.59
CA THR A 263 9.69 -56.69 -45.07
C THR A 263 8.31 -56.81 -44.40
N LEU A 264 7.94 -57.98 -43.87
CA LEU A 264 6.64 -58.20 -43.22
C LEU A 264 6.62 -57.57 -41.82
N GLN A 265 7.67 -57.78 -41.03
CA GLN A 265 7.81 -57.17 -39.70
C GLN A 265 8.00 -55.65 -39.79
N LEU A 266 8.78 -55.16 -40.75
CA LEU A 266 8.93 -53.73 -41.02
C LEU A 266 7.57 -53.05 -41.26
N LYS A 267 6.75 -53.63 -42.13
CA LYS A 267 5.42 -53.09 -42.49
C LYS A 267 4.47 -53.09 -41.28
N THR A 268 4.56 -54.12 -40.45
CA THR A 268 3.79 -54.24 -39.21
C THR A 268 4.20 -53.20 -38.18
N TYR A 269 5.51 -53.02 -37.94
CA TYR A 269 6.05 -52.01 -37.03
C TYR A 269 5.70 -50.57 -37.49
N PHE A 270 5.78 -50.30 -38.79
CA PHE A 270 5.40 -49.00 -39.34
C PHE A 270 3.91 -48.69 -39.13
N LYS A 271 3.03 -49.67 -39.34
CA LYS A 271 1.58 -49.51 -39.17
C LYS A 271 1.18 -49.38 -37.70
N ASN A 272 1.82 -50.13 -36.80
CA ASN A 272 1.40 -50.22 -35.40
C ASN A 272 2.10 -49.20 -34.49
N THR A 273 3.31 -48.74 -34.83
CA THR A 273 4.10 -47.86 -33.96
C THR A 273 4.24 -46.46 -34.57
N ILE A 274 4.68 -46.37 -35.83
CA ILE A 274 5.01 -45.07 -36.46
C ILE A 274 3.75 -44.31 -36.91
N THR A 275 2.78 -45.01 -37.51
CA THR A 275 1.55 -44.38 -38.00
C THR A 275 0.74 -43.75 -36.87
N PRO A 276 0.51 -44.43 -35.72
CA PRO A 276 -0.20 -43.82 -34.59
C PRO A 276 0.58 -42.68 -33.94
N LEU A 277 1.91 -42.78 -33.87
CA LEU A 277 2.76 -41.70 -33.36
C LEU A 277 2.60 -40.43 -34.21
N LYS A 278 2.67 -40.58 -35.54
CA LYS A 278 2.46 -39.46 -36.48
C LYS A 278 1.08 -38.82 -36.31
N THR A 279 0.02 -39.62 -36.27
CA THR A 279 -1.34 -39.09 -36.09
C THR A 279 -1.49 -38.36 -34.76
N ASN A 280 -0.91 -38.88 -33.68
CA ASN A 280 -0.96 -38.22 -32.37
C ASN A 280 -0.21 -36.88 -32.36
N LEU A 281 0.96 -36.80 -33.00
CA LEU A 281 1.73 -35.55 -33.13
C LEU A 281 0.97 -34.51 -33.96
N THR A 282 0.41 -34.90 -35.10
CA THR A 282 -0.38 -34.01 -35.96
C THR A 282 -1.67 -33.54 -35.26
N ASN A 283 -2.36 -34.43 -34.55
CA ASN A 283 -3.56 -34.06 -33.79
C ASN A 283 -3.25 -33.08 -32.66
N ASN A 284 -2.15 -33.27 -31.93
CA ASN A 284 -1.71 -32.34 -30.88
C ASN A 284 -1.33 -30.97 -31.48
N GLN A 285 -0.65 -30.94 -32.62
CA GLN A 285 -0.30 -29.69 -33.31
C GLN A 285 -1.56 -28.93 -33.79
N ASN A 286 -2.54 -29.65 -34.33
CA ASN A 286 -3.81 -29.07 -34.74
C ASN A 286 -4.61 -28.53 -33.54
N GLN A 287 -4.67 -29.26 -32.42
CA GLN A 287 -5.29 -28.77 -31.17
C GLN A 287 -4.63 -27.48 -30.68
N LEU A 288 -3.30 -27.42 -30.68
CA LEU A 288 -2.55 -26.23 -30.27
C LEU A 288 -2.83 -25.04 -31.21
N ALA A 289 -2.84 -25.26 -32.52
CA ALA A 289 -3.17 -24.24 -33.50
C ALA A 289 -4.60 -23.71 -33.35
N THR A 290 -5.56 -24.58 -33.01
CA THR A 290 -6.94 -24.17 -32.70
C THR A 290 -6.98 -23.28 -31.45
N LEU A 291 -6.32 -23.68 -30.36
CA LEU A 291 -6.25 -22.87 -29.13
C LEU A 291 -5.51 -21.54 -29.31
N GLN A 292 -4.58 -21.44 -30.27
CA GLN A 292 -3.90 -20.19 -30.61
C GLN A 292 -4.82 -19.14 -31.25
N LYS A 293 -5.95 -19.53 -31.85
CA LYS A 293 -6.96 -18.60 -32.39
C LYS A 293 -7.69 -17.79 -31.30
N ILE A 294 -7.51 -18.17 -30.03
CA ILE A 294 -8.09 -17.48 -28.87
C ILE A 294 -7.14 -16.36 -28.42
N ASN A 295 -7.61 -15.12 -28.44
CA ASN A 295 -6.80 -13.94 -28.09
C ASN A 295 -6.59 -13.73 -26.58
N ASN A 296 -7.30 -14.45 -25.71
CA ASN A 296 -7.13 -14.36 -24.25
C ASN A 296 -6.14 -15.42 -23.73
N LEU A 297 -4.98 -14.96 -23.24
CA LEU A 297 -3.89 -15.82 -22.76
C LEU A 297 -4.30 -16.69 -21.55
N THR A 298 -5.05 -16.12 -20.60
CA THR A 298 -5.47 -16.79 -19.37
C THR A 298 -6.43 -17.92 -19.70
N PHE A 299 -7.46 -17.62 -20.51
CA PHE A 299 -8.44 -18.59 -20.95
C PHE A 299 -7.80 -19.73 -21.77
N ARG A 300 -6.85 -19.40 -22.65
CA ARG A 300 -6.06 -20.40 -23.39
C ARG A 300 -5.28 -21.35 -22.46
N ALA A 301 -4.69 -20.82 -21.39
CA ALA A 301 -3.99 -21.63 -20.40
C ALA A 301 -4.95 -22.57 -19.65
N THR A 302 -6.11 -22.05 -19.20
CA THR A 302 -7.13 -22.87 -18.53
C THR A 302 -7.64 -23.99 -19.43
N LEU A 303 -7.99 -23.70 -20.69
CA LEU A 303 -8.43 -24.71 -21.65
C LEU A 303 -7.38 -25.82 -21.81
N ASN A 304 -6.10 -25.47 -21.97
CA ASN A 304 -5.02 -26.46 -22.07
C ASN A 304 -4.95 -27.39 -20.84
N THR A 305 -5.16 -26.87 -19.63
CA THR A 305 -5.22 -27.69 -18.42
C THR A 305 -6.42 -28.63 -18.41
N LEU A 306 -7.59 -28.16 -18.85
CA LEU A 306 -8.80 -28.97 -18.97
C LEU A 306 -8.66 -30.06 -20.03
N PHE A 307 -8.06 -29.76 -21.18
CA PHE A 307 -7.72 -30.76 -22.21
C PHE A 307 -6.78 -31.84 -21.68
N THR A 308 -5.75 -31.43 -20.95
CA THR A 308 -4.80 -32.37 -20.33
C THR A 308 -5.52 -33.28 -19.33
N LYS A 309 -6.40 -32.71 -18.51
CA LYS A 309 -7.23 -33.45 -17.55
C LYS A 309 -8.23 -34.40 -18.23
N ALA A 310 -8.82 -33.99 -19.36
CA ALA A 310 -9.70 -34.83 -20.16
C ALA A 310 -8.94 -36.03 -20.75
N LYS A 311 -7.72 -35.81 -21.29
CA LYS A 311 -6.83 -36.87 -21.76
C LYS A 311 -6.46 -37.87 -20.65
N GLN A 312 -6.14 -37.38 -19.44
CA GLN A 312 -5.89 -38.24 -18.28
C GLN A 312 -7.11 -39.12 -17.93
N LYS A 313 -8.33 -38.62 -18.13
CA LYS A 313 -9.58 -39.37 -17.98
C LYS A 313 -9.98 -40.23 -19.20
N ARG A 314 -9.11 -40.35 -20.21
CA ARG A 314 -9.37 -41.05 -21.49
C ARG A 314 -10.59 -40.51 -22.25
N ILE A 315 -10.84 -39.22 -22.14
CA ILE A 315 -11.85 -38.50 -22.93
C ILE A 315 -11.15 -37.92 -24.15
N ASP A 316 -11.61 -38.31 -25.34
CA ASP A 316 -11.09 -37.81 -26.61
C ASP A 316 -11.91 -36.58 -27.01
N LEU A 317 -11.39 -35.41 -26.64
CA LEU A 317 -12.07 -34.12 -26.77
C LEU A 317 -11.53 -33.39 -28.00
N HIS A 318 -12.41 -33.11 -28.97
CA HIS A 318 -12.11 -32.32 -30.16
C HIS A 318 -12.90 -31.02 -30.10
N LEU A 319 -12.18 -29.90 -30.23
CA LEU A 319 -12.76 -28.58 -30.12
C LEU A 319 -12.45 -27.81 -31.40
N GLU A 320 -13.50 -27.38 -32.08
CA GLU A 320 -13.40 -26.56 -33.30
C GLU A 320 -13.68 -25.10 -32.96
N ILE A 321 -12.91 -24.20 -33.58
CA ILE A 321 -13.03 -22.76 -33.42
C ILE A 321 -13.12 -22.19 -34.83
N THR A 322 -14.32 -21.74 -35.19
CA THR A 322 -14.70 -21.36 -36.55
C THR A 322 -14.08 -20.01 -36.95
N ASP A 323 -13.92 -19.06 -36.02
CA ASP A 323 -13.43 -17.69 -36.29
C ASP A 323 -12.46 -17.15 -35.21
N HIS A 324 -11.71 -16.09 -35.53
CA HIS A 324 -10.97 -15.31 -34.52
C HIS A 324 -11.96 -14.39 -33.80
N PHE A 325 -12.22 -14.62 -32.51
CA PHE A 325 -13.12 -13.78 -31.71
C PHE A 325 -12.49 -13.35 -30.38
N GLN A 326 -12.78 -12.11 -29.98
CA GLN A 326 -12.46 -11.61 -28.63
C GLN A 326 -13.61 -11.95 -27.69
N MET A 327 -13.34 -12.74 -26.65
CA MET A 327 -14.30 -13.06 -25.59
C MET A 327 -14.08 -12.15 -24.38
N THR A 328 -15.17 -11.74 -23.73
CA THR A 328 -15.12 -11.05 -22.44
C THR A 328 -14.81 -12.04 -21.30
N ASP A 329 -14.25 -11.56 -20.19
CA ASP A 329 -13.83 -12.42 -19.06
C ASP A 329 -14.99 -13.25 -18.46
N GLU A 330 -16.21 -12.72 -18.52
CA GLU A 330 -17.45 -13.38 -18.07
C GLU A 330 -17.85 -14.55 -18.99
N GLN A 331 -17.66 -14.42 -20.30
CA GLN A 331 -17.87 -15.49 -21.28
C GLN A 331 -16.82 -16.60 -21.12
N CYS A 332 -15.56 -16.23 -20.90
CA CYS A 332 -14.46 -17.17 -20.65
C CYS A 332 -14.75 -18.04 -19.42
N THR A 333 -15.14 -17.44 -18.30
CA THR A 333 -15.44 -18.17 -17.05
C THR A 333 -16.67 -19.08 -17.18
N THR A 334 -17.69 -18.65 -17.91
CA THR A 334 -18.88 -19.48 -18.18
C THR A 334 -18.51 -20.74 -18.98
N ILE A 335 -17.70 -20.58 -20.03
CA ILE A 335 -17.24 -21.69 -20.87
C ILE A 335 -16.28 -22.61 -20.10
N GLU A 336 -15.39 -22.07 -19.27
CA GLU A 336 -14.51 -22.85 -18.40
C GLU A 336 -15.31 -23.77 -17.46
N ASN A 337 -16.35 -23.22 -16.81
CA ASN A 337 -17.21 -23.99 -15.90
C ASN A 337 -17.99 -25.07 -16.63
N GLN A 338 -18.57 -24.77 -17.80
CA GLN A 338 -19.30 -25.75 -18.62
C GLN A 338 -18.39 -26.90 -19.07
N LEU A 339 -17.16 -26.60 -19.53
CA LEU A 339 -16.19 -27.64 -19.90
C LEU A 339 -15.74 -28.46 -18.70
N ALA A 340 -15.48 -27.83 -17.56
CA ALA A 340 -15.07 -28.52 -16.34
C ALA A 340 -16.17 -29.48 -15.85
N GLU A 341 -17.43 -29.07 -15.94
CA GLU A 341 -18.59 -29.90 -15.59
C GLU A 341 -18.75 -31.07 -16.56
N LEU A 342 -18.68 -30.83 -17.87
CA LEU A 342 -18.74 -31.89 -18.90
C LEU A 342 -17.60 -32.93 -18.72
N ILE A 343 -16.38 -32.49 -18.42
CA ILE A 343 -15.23 -33.38 -18.17
C ILE A 343 -15.38 -34.15 -16.84
N ASN A 344 -16.17 -33.64 -15.89
CA ASN A 344 -16.46 -34.33 -14.63
C ASN A 344 -17.60 -35.34 -14.74
N GLN A 345 -18.60 -35.09 -15.58
CA GLN A 345 -19.75 -35.97 -15.79
C GLN A 345 -19.47 -37.15 -16.74
N HIS A 346 -18.39 -37.08 -17.53
CA HIS A 346 -18.07 -38.08 -18.54
C HIS A 346 -16.76 -38.83 -18.28
N GLN A 347 -16.71 -40.10 -18.68
CA GLN A 347 -15.53 -40.98 -18.61
C GLN A 347 -15.57 -41.98 -19.78
N ASN A 348 -14.43 -42.22 -20.46
CA ASN A 348 -14.35 -43.08 -21.66
C ASN A 348 -15.31 -42.69 -22.81
N THR A 349 -15.46 -41.39 -23.12
CA THR A 349 -16.33 -40.89 -24.19
C THR A 349 -15.58 -40.01 -25.19
N LYS A 350 -16.01 -40.04 -26.46
CA LYS A 350 -15.61 -39.08 -27.49
C LYS A 350 -16.54 -37.86 -27.45
N LEU A 351 -15.98 -36.66 -27.43
CA LEU A 351 -16.73 -35.41 -27.38
C LEU A 351 -16.22 -34.46 -28.47
N LYS A 352 -17.05 -34.16 -29.46
CA LYS A 352 -16.83 -33.07 -30.42
C LYS A 352 -17.64 -31.84 -29.97
N LEU A 353 -16.95 -30.74 -29.72
CA LEU A 353 -17.53 -29.50 -29.20
C LEU A 353 -17.16 -28.35 -30.13
N ASN A 354 -18.15 -27.54 -30.50
CA ASN A 354 -17.91 -26.28 -31.21
C ASN A 354 -17.93 -25.13 -30.20
N LEU A 355 -16.92 -24.28 -30.23
CA LEU A 355 -16.84 -23.13 -29.33
C LEU A 355 -17.31 -21.88 -30.08
N THR A 356 -18.42 -21.29 -29.63
CA THR A 356 -18.98 -20.05 -30.21
C THR A 356 -18.94 -18.92 -29.18
N PRO A 357 -19.07 -17.64 -29.61
CA PRO A 357 -19.12 -16.50 -28.69
C PRO A 357 -20.24 -16.57 -27.64
N SER A 358 -21.26 -17.41 -27.87
CA SER A 358 -22.42 -17.63 -27.00
C SER A 358 -22.28 -18.84 -26.05
N GLY A 359 -21.26 -19.68 -26.20
CA GLY A 359 -21.04 -20.85 -25.33
C GLY A 359 -20.48 -22.07 -26.04
N ILE A 360 -20.71 -23.26 -25.48
CA ILE A 360 -20.29 -24.54 -26.03
C ILE A 360 -21.48 -25.26 -26.66
N GLU A 361 -21.38 -25.59 -27.93
CA GLU A 361 -22.35 -26.44 -28.62
C GLU A 361 -21.78 -27.84 -28.83
N ARG A 362 -22.53 -28.88 -28.44
CA ARG A 362 -22.20 -30.26 -28.79
C ARG A 362 -22.47 -30.46 -30.28
N MET A 363 -21.45 -30.83 -31.04
CA MET A 363 -21.67 -31.33 -32.38
C MET A 363 -22.17 -32.78 -32.27
N SER A 364 -23.23 -33.11 -33.01
CA SER A 364 -23.83 -34.45 -33.01
C SER A 364 -22.76 -35.53 -33.23
N SER A 365 -22.78 -36.54 -32.37
CA SER A 365 -21.88 -37.70 -32.41
C SER A 365 -22.09 -38.52 -33.68
N GLU A 366 -21.00 -38.81 -34.39
CA GLU A 366 -20.83 -40.08 -35.11
C GLU A 366 -20.04 -41.05 -34.23
#